data_AF-A0A9D5BIV1-F1
#
_entry.id   AF-A0A9D5BIV1-F1
#
_cell.length_a   1.000
_cell.length_b   1.000
_cell.length_c   1.000
_cell.angle_alpha   90.00
_cell.angle_beta   90.00
_cell.angle_gamma   90.00
#
_symmetry.space_group_name_H-M   'P 1'
#
loop_
_entity.id
_entity.type
_entity.pdbx_description
1 polymer ?
#
loop_
_entity_poly.entity_id
_entity_poly.type
_entity_poly.pdbx_seq_one_letter_code
_entity_poly.pdbx_strand_id
1 'polypeptide(L)'
;MSLSQFCKIKHETLCVTVATTLKFAVSKYGWFYYACTRCSSKAPNPEKAYECSCGQKVEQPIPRYKIEIYVSNGKSKYRFVFWDSECAAILGMTAELCITLWWRYINGEDDPMVYPDELEMLLNKKMAFRVKNQSKTEYAKLVPNKENLETSAGEEVDFEASGATQLSGTKPSKKVKIEPSS
;
A
#
# COMPACT_ATOMS: atom_id res chain seq x y z
N MET A 1 2.98 20.37 -9.58
CA MET A 1 4.22 19.97 -10.29
C MET A 1 3.99 18.62 -10.96
N SER A 2 4.54 18.36 -12.15
CA SER A 2 4.41 17.04 -12.79
C SER A 2 5.47 16.05 -12.27
N LEU A 3 5.17 14.74 -12.32
CA LEU A 3 6.13 13.72 -11.88
C LEU A 3 7.45 13.79 -12.68
N SER A 4 7.40 14.10 -13.98
CA SER A 4 8.61 14.20 -14.81
C SER A 4 9.54 15.36 -14.42
N GLN A 5 8.98 16.45 -13.88
CA GLN A 5 9.77 17.55 -13.32
C GLN A 5 10.32 17.18 -11.94
N PHE A 6 9.51 16.51 -11.12
CA PHE A 6 9.88 16.05 -9.79
C PHE A 6 11.10 15.12 -9.80
N CYS A 7 11.15 14.14 -10.71
CA CYS A 7 12.28 13.21 -10.84
C CYS A 7 13.62 13.88 -11.21
N LYS A 8 13.59 15.09 -11.78
CA LYS A 8 14.80 15.82 -12.22
C LYS A 8 15.42 16.65 -11.10
N ILE A 9 14.73 16.78 -9.96
CA ILE A 9 15.20 17.57 -8.83
C ILE A 9 16.29 16.80 -8.09
N LYS A 10 17.50 17.37 -8.04
CA LYS A 10 18.68 16.76 -7.39
C LYS A 10 18.85 17.14 -5.91
N HIS A 11 18.01 18.03 -5.38
CA HIS A 11 18.09 18.55 -4.02
C HIS A 11 16.84 18.19 -3.22
N GLU A 12 16.94 18.17 -1.89
CA GLU A 12 15.77 17.93 -1.04
C GLU A 12 14.73 19.04 -1.29
N THR A 13 13.60 18.67 -1.90
CA THR A 13 12.53 19.62 -2.24
C THR A 13 11.21 19.04 -1.80
N LEU A 14 10.41 19.90 -1.17
CA LEU A 14 9.02 19.61 -0.85
C LEU A 14 8.15 20.16 -1.97
N CYS A 15 7.33 19.32 -2.58
CA CYS A 15 6.39 19.76 -3.62
C CYS A 15 5.04 19.08 -3.47
N VAL A 16 4.02 19.67 -4.07
CA VAL A 16 2.70 19.03 -4.22
C VAL A 16 2.55 18.55 -5.66
N THR A 17 2.20 17.28 -5.81
CA THR A 17 1.91 16.64 -7.10
C THR A 17 0.58 15.91 -7.03
N VAL A 18 -0.24 16.06 -8.07
CA VAL A 18 -1.45 15.25 -8.23
C VAL A 18 -1.05 13.98 -8.97
N ALA A 19 -1.43 12.82 -8.47
CA ALA A 19 -1.18 11.56 -9.14
C ALA A 19 -2.31 10.56 -8.84
N THR A 20 -2.44 9.56 -9.69
CA THR A 20 -3.35 8.43 -9.51
C THR A 20 -2.56 7.23 -9.03
N THR A 21 -2.97 6.62 -7.93
CA THR A 21 -2.42 5.36 -7.42
C THR A 21 -2.78 4.22 -8.36
N LEU A 22 -1.81 3.43 -8.79
CA LEU A 22 -2.02 2.34 -9.75
C LEU A 22 -2.03 0.97 -9.10
N LYS A 23 -0.90 0.57 -8.52
CA LYS A 23 -0.70 -0.76 -7.95
C LYS A 23 0.34 -0.74 -6.86
N PHE A 24 0.28 -1.70 -5.95
CA PHE A 24 1.32 -1.90 -4.95
C PHE A 24 2.64 -2.29 -5.59
N ALA A 25 3.72 -1.69 -5.08
CA ALA A 25 5.06 -2.16 -5.33
C ALA A 25 5.35 -3.26 -4.30
N VAL A 26 5.16 -4.51 -4.72
CA VAL A 26 5.46 -5.69 -3.90
C VAL A 26 6.92 -5.61 -3.45
N SER A 27 7.12 -5.45 -2.14
CA SER A 27 8.43 -5.33 -1.50
C SER A 27 8.73 -6.62 -0.75
N LYS A 28 9.99 -7.05 -0.73
CA LYS A 28 10.44 -8.24 0.00
C LYS A 28 10.28 -8.11 1.53
N TYR A 29 10.01 -6.90 2.01
CA TYR A 29 9.91 -6.58 3.44
C TYR A 29 8.46 -6.48 3.95
N GLY A 30 7.47 -6.82 3.12
CA GLY A 30 6.05 -6.71 3.45
C GLY A 30 5.51 -5.26 3.39
N TRP A 31 4.25 -5.11 3.77
CA TRP A 31 3.48 -3.85 3.72
C TRP A 31 3.34 -3.15 5.08
N PHE A 32 3.83 -3.76 6.15
CA PHE A 32 3.87 -3.21 7.51
C PHE A 32 5.19 -3.51 8.21
N TYR A 33 5.44 -2.82 9.32
CA TYR A 33 6.57 -3.09 10.21
C TYR A 33 6.17 -2.83 11.65
N TYR A 34 6.79 -3.56 12.57
CA TYR A 34 6.63 -3.31 14.00
C TYR A 34 7.48 -2.11 14.43
N ALA A 35 6.85 -1.20 15.15
CA ALA A 35 7.44 0.04 15.63
C ALA A 35 7.14 0.26 17.11
N CYS A 36 7.85 1.18 17.73
CA CYS A 36 7.51 1.60 19.09
C CYS A 36 6.15 2.32 19.13
N THR A 37 5.49 2.19 20.28
CA THR A 37 4.23 2.85 20.60
C THR A 37 4.36 4.37 20.59
N ARG A 38 5.52 4.90 20.99
CA ARG A 38 5.80 6.33 21.10
C ARG A 38 6.60 6.90 19.93
N CYS A 39 7.62 6.17 19.46
CA CYS A 39 8.51 6.57 18.38
C CYS A 39 8.15 5.77 17.10
N SER A 40 8.14 6.36 15.90
CA SER A 40 7.98 5.58 14.64
C SER A 40 9.24 4.78 14.26
N SER A 41 10.15 4.56 15.21
CA SER A 41 11.35 3.78 15.02
C SER A 41 10.99 2.29 14.96
N LYS A 42 11.60 1.60 14.00
CA LYS A 42 11.42 0.15 13.80
C LYS A 42 11.90 -0.61 15.03
N ALA A 43 11.11 -1.58 15.47
CA ALA A 43 11.47 -2.50 16.54
C ALA A 43 12.60 -3.44 16.08
N PRO A 44 13.64 -3.66 16.90
CA PRO A 44 14.73 -4.57 16.56
C PRO A 44 14.26 -6.04 16.57
N ASN A 45 13.39 -6.39 17.51
CA ASN A 45 12.74 -7.68 17.58
C ASN A 45 11.26 -7.49 17.99
N PRO A 46 10.29 -7.90 17.17
CA PRO A 46 8.87 -7.75 17.49
C PRO A 46 8.39 -8.66 18.63
N GLU A 47 9.10 -9.76 18.91
CA GLU A 47 8.70 -10.77 19.91
C GLU A 47 9.24 -10.48 21.31
N LYS A 48 10.15 -9.51 21.45
CA LYS A 48 10.83 -9.22 22.71
C LYS A 48 10.62 -7.78 23.13
N ALA A 49 10.43 -7.59 24.44
CA ALA A 49 10.46 -6.27 25.03
C ALA A 49 11.83 -5.61 24.80
N TYR A 50 11.82 -4.31 24.51
CA TYR A 50 13.04 -3.53 24.28
C TYR A 50 12.86 -2.09 24.73
N GLU A 51 13.96 -1.37 24.89
CA GLU A 51 13.95 0.06 25.17
C GLU A 51 14.18 0.83 23.85
N CYS A 52 13.21 1.64 23.40
CA CYS A 52 13.41 2.52 22.24
C CYS A 52 14.43 3.59 22.63
N SER A 53 15.20 4.06 21.65
CA SER A 53 16.06 5.24 21.77
C SER A 53 15.34 6.52 22.22
N CYS A 54 14.01 6.55 22.19
CA CYS A 54 13.20 7.62 22.78
C CYS A 54 13.03 7.51 24.31
N GLY A 55 13.66 6.54 24.95
CA GLY A 55 13.58 6.27 26.40
C GLY A 55 12.31 5.53 26.84
N GLN A 56 11.50 5.04 25.88
CA GLN A 56 10.29 4.28 26.18
C GLN A 56 10.59 2.78 26.24
N LYS A 57 10.19 2.14 27.33
CA LYS A 57 10.14 0.68 27.42
C LYS A 57 8.94 0.17 26.65
N VAL A 58 9.20 -0.60 25.61
CA VAL A 58 8.20 -1.20 24.73
C VAL A 58 8.13 -2.67 25.05
N GLU A 59 7.05 -3.11 25.68
CA GLU A 59 6.81 -4.53 25.94
C GLU A 59 6.38 -5.25 24.66
N GLN A 60 5.43 -4.66 23.94
CA GLN A 60 4.94 -5.13 22.65
C GLN A 60 4.97 -3.98 21.65
N PRO A 61 5.72 -4.11 20.54
CA PRO A 61 5.69 -3.11 19.49
C PRO A 61 4.39 -3.20 18.71
N ILE A 62 3.94 -2.05 18.21
CA ILE A 62 2.72 -1.94 17.42
C ILE A 62 3.03 -2.05 15.92
N PRO A 63 2.19 -2.72 15.13
CA PRO A 63 2.33 -2.69 13.68
C PRO A 63 1.99 -1.30 13.14
N ARG A 64 2.73 -0.86 12.13
CA ARG A 64 2.52 0.40 11.40
C ARG A 64 2.62 0.18 9.91
N TYR A 65 1.84 0.94 9.14
CA TYR A 65 1.88 0.83 7.67
C TYR A 65 3.19 1.34 7.08
N LYS A 66 3.68 0.61 6.07
CA LYS A 66 4.74 1.04 5.16
C LYS A 66 4.45 0.45 3.78
N ILE A 67 3.64 1.16 3.01
CA ILE A 67 3.12 0.67 1.74
C ILE A 67 3.83 1.40 0.60
N GLU A 68 4.48 0.65 -0.29
CA GLU A 68 5.06 1.20 -1.52
C GLU A 68 4.00 1.12 -2.63
N ILE A 69 3.68 2.25 -3.27
CA ILE A 69 2.66 2.32 -4.33
C ILE A 69 3.24 2.99 -5.57
N TYR A 70 2.95 2.42 -6.73
CA TYR A 70 3.19 3.09 -8.00
C TYR A 70 2.09 4.10 -8.28
N VAL A 71 2.48 5.35 -8.50
CA VAL A 71 1.57 6.44 -8.90
C VAL A 71 1.85 6.87 -10.33
N SER A 72 0.83 7.34 -11.04
CA SER A 72 0.97 7.94 -12.37
C SER A 72 0.40 9.35 -12.43
N ASN A 73 1.04 10.19 -13.22
CA ASN A 73 0.51 11.49 -13.63
C ASN A 73 0.68 11.59 -15.15
N GLY A 74 -0.37 11.21 -15.88
CA GLY A 74 -0.34 11.05 -17.33
C GLY A 74 0.64 9.97 -17.77
N LYS A 75 1.69 10.35 -18.49
CA LYS A 75 2.66 9.42 -19.09
C LYS A 75 3.77 8.96 -18.15
N SER A 76 3.95 9.60 -17.00
CA SER A 76 5.02 9.26 -16.05
C SER A 76 4.49 8.42 -14.89
N LYS A 77 5.25 7.39 -14.51
CA LYS A 77 5.02 6.56 -13.34
C LYS A 77 6.15 6.77 -12.34
N TYR A 78 5.82 6.77 -11.06
CA TYR A 78 6.80 6.93 -9.99
C TYR A 78 6.41 6.12 -8.76
N ARG A 79 7.37 5.83 -7.87
CA ARG A 79 7.13 5.05 -6.65
C ARG A 79 7.07 5.96 -5.42
N PHE A 80 5.94 5.91 -4.70
CA PHE A 80 5.75 6.60 -3.43
C PHE A 80 5.67 5.61 -2.28
N VAL A 81 6.05 6.08 -1.08
CA VAL A 81 5.92 5.33 0.17
C VAL A 81 4.90 6.03 1.06
N PHE A 82 3.83 5.31 1.37
CA PHE A 82 2.78 5.70 2.29
C PHE A 82 3.13 5.16 3.67
N TRP A 83 3.11 6.04 4.66
CA TRP A 83 3.35 5.68 6.04
C TRP A 83 2.02 5.55 6.79
N ASP A 84 2.13 5.10 8.03
CA ASP A 84 1.04 4.90 8.97
C ASP A 84 0.00 6.02 9.00
N SER A 85 0.43 7.29 9.05
CA SER A 85 -0.47 8.43 9.15
C SER A 85 -1.32 8.62 7.88
N GLU A 86 -0.71 8.47 6.71
CA GLU A 86 -1.39 8.63 5.42
C GLU A 86 -2.32 7.44 5.14
N CYS A 87 -1.86 6.23 5.43
CA CYS A 87 -2.69 5.04 5.29
C CYS A 87 -3.90 5.07 6.23
N ALA A 88 -3.70 5.41 7.51
CA ALA A 88 -4.80 5.50 8.47
C ALA A 88 -5.81 6.58 8.10
N ALA A 89 -5.36 7.71 7.52
CA ALA A 89 -6.25 8.76 7.07
C ALA A 89 -7.11 8.34 5.85
N ILE A 90 -6.56 7.54 4.93
CA ILE A 90 -7.28 7.12 3.71
C ILE A 90 -8.14 5.89 3.97
N LEU A 91 -7.64 4.93 4.74
CA LEU A 91 -8.32 3.67 5.04
C LEU A 91 -9.30 3.80 6.21
N GLY A 92 -9.12 4.79 7.09
CA GLY A 92 -9.92 4.96 8.30
C GLY A 92 -9.68 3.87 9.35
N MET A 93 -8.61 3.08 9.23
CA MET A 93 -8.29 1.97 10.12
C MET A 93 -6.80 1.93 10.47
N THR A 94 -6.48 1.29 11.59
CA THR A 94 -5.10 1.08 12.03
C THR A 94 -4.49 -0.15 11.37
N ALA A 95 -3.16 -0.19 11.27
CA ALA A 95 -2.44 -1.33 10.73
C ALA A 95 -2.76 -2.62 11.51
N GLU A 96 -2.92 -2.54 12.81
CA GLU A 96 -3.32 -3.65 13.67
C GLU A 96 -4.68 -4.25 13.27
N LEU A 97 -5.69 -3.40 13.02
CA LEU A 97 -7.00 -3.86 12.61
C LEU A 97 -6.95 -4.52 11.22
N CYS A 98 -6.22 -3.91 10.29
CA CYS A 98 -6.05 -4.44 8.94
C CYS A 98 -5.32 -5.79 8.92
N ILE A 99 -4.25 -5.95 9.71
CA ILE A 99 -3.56 -7.22 9.90
C ILE A 99 -4.51 -8.27 10.49
N THR A 100 -5.29 -7.90 11.49
CA THR A 100 -6.26 -8.81 12.15
C THR A 100 -7.32 -9.31 11.17
N LEU A 101 -7.87 -8.41 10.34
CA LEU A 101 -8.84 -8.77 9.30
C LEU A 101 -8.22 -9.69 8.25
N TRP A 102 -7.00 -9.35 7.80
CA TRP A 102 -6.27 -10.13 6.82
C TRP A 102 -5.98 -11.56 7.30
N TRP A 103 -5.47 -11.73 8.52
CA TRP A 103 -5.23 -13.06 9.11
C TRP A 103 -6.49 -13.92 9.19
N ARG A 104 -7.65 -13.30 9.45
CA ARG A 104 -8.93 -14.02 9.50
C ARG A 104 -9.38 -14.48 8.11
N TYR A 105 -9.00 -13.76 7.05
CA TYR A 105 -9.38 -14.09 5.68
C TYR A 105 -8.52 -15.21 5.09
N ILE A 106 -7.21 -15.19 5.35
CA ILE A 106 -6.27 -16.18 4.77
C ILE A 106 -6.32 -17.57 5.45
N ASN A 107 -7.13 -17.76 6.51
CA ASN A 107 -7.26 -19.04 7.24
C ASN A 107 -5.92 -19.70 7.64
N GLY A 108 -4.83 -18.93 7.76
CA GLY A 108 -3.49 -19.42 8.05
C GLY A 108 -2.66 -19.88 6.85
N GLU A 109 -3.11 -19.68 5.60
CA GLU A 109 -2.25 -19.80 4.41
C GLU A 109 -1.44 -18.51 4.24
N ASP A 110 -0.22 -18.56 4.74
CA ASP A 110 0.71 -17.45 4.84
C ASP A 110 1.37 -17.18 3.47
N ASP A 111 0.66 -16.48 2.57
CA ASP A 111 1.32 -15.82 1.43
C ASP A 111 1.69 -14.37 1.82
N PRO A 112 2.95 -14.12 2.25
CA PRO A 112 3.41 -12.80 2.68
C PRO A 112 3.46 -11.76 1.54
N MET A 113 3.15 -12.16 0.30
CA MET A 113 3.10 -11.30 -0.86
C MET A 113 1.70 -10.75 -1.17
N VAL A 114 0.65 -11.23 -0.50
CA VAL A 114 -0.74 -10.81 -0.76
C VAL A 114 -1.06 -9.59 0.08
N TYR A 115 -1.43 -8.49 -0.60
CA TYR A 115 -1.95 -7.31 0.05
C TYR A 115 -3.41 -7.57 0.44
N PRO A 116 -3.84 -7.25 1.68
CA PRO A 116 -5.24 -7.32 2.06
C PRO A 116 -6.14 -6.51 1.12
N ASP A 117 -7.35 -7.00 0.86
CA ASP A 117 -8.35 -6.31 0.03
C ASP A 117 -8.68 -4.92 0.58
N GLU A 118 -8.60 -4.74 1.90
CA GLU A 118 -8.77 -3.44 2.55
C GLU A 118 -7.76 -2.40 2.03
N LEU A 119 -6.56 -2.84 1.64
CA LEU A 119 -5.56 -1.95 1.07
C LEU A 119 -5.92 -1.50 -0.34
N GLU A 120 -6.71 -2.24 -1.10
CA GLU A 120 -7.13 -1.86 -2.47
C GLU A 120 -7.86 -0.52 -2.49
N MET A 121 -8.44 -0.09 -1.38
CA MET A 121 -8.97 1.28 -1.22
C MET A 121 -7.92 2.36 -1.47
N LEU A 122 -6.62 2.06 -1.35
CA LEU A 122 -5.52 2.97 -1.71
C LEU A 122 -5.24 3.02 -3.20
N LEU A 123 -5.79 2.11 -4.01
CA LEU A 123 -5.58 2.04 -5.46
C LEU A 123 -6.66 2.83 -6.21
N ASN A 124 -6.35 3.18 -7.46
CA ASN A 124 -7.22 3.92 -8.38
C ASN A 124 -7.76 5.27 -7.85
N LYS A 125 -7.21 5.81 -6.77
CA LYS A 125 -7.54 7.15 -6.26
C LYS A 125 -6.60 8.20 -6.85
N LYS A 126 -7.20 9.28 -7.33
CA LYS A 126 -6.49 10.50 -7.76
C LYS A 126 -6.44 11.47 -6.60
N MET A 127 -5.25 11.77 -6.11
CA MET A 127 -5.07 12.60 -4.90
C MET A 127 -3.92 13.59 -5.09
N ALA A 128 -3.94 14.67 -4.31
CA ALA A 128 -2.81 15.59 -4.20
C ALA A 128 -1.86 15.07 -3.12
N PHE A 129 -0.64 14.71 -3.52
CA PHE A 129 0.40 14.24 -2.63
C PHE A 129 1.38 15.36 -2.35
N ARG A 130 1.59 15.65 -1.06
CA ARG A 130 2.72 16.45 -0.60
C ARG A 130 3.91 15.53 -0.43
N VAL A 131 4.92 15.70 -1.25
CA VAL A 131 6.02 14.77 -1.40
C VAL A 131 7.33 15.47 -1.08
N LYS A 132 8.15 14.85 -0.25
CA LYS A 132 9.55 15.24 -0.04
C LYS A 132 10.44 14.36 -0.90
N ASN A 133 11.10 14.96 -1.89
CA ASN A 133 12.17 14.28 -2.62
C ASN A 133 13.42 14.26 -1.73
N GLN A 134 14.05 13.10 -1.55
CA GLN A 134 15.39 13.02 -0.97
C GLN A 134 16.31 12.47 -2.05
N SER A 135 17.36 13.21 -2.40
CA SER A 135 18.29 12.84 -3.48
C SER A 135 19.03 11.51 -3.28
N LYS A 136 18.89 10.90 -2.09
CA LYS A 136 19.48 9.62 -1.70
C LYS A 136 18.54 8.42 -1.88
N THR A 137 17.27 8.61 -2.24
CA THR A 137 16.29 7.51 -2.35
C THR A 137 15.64 7.47 -3.72
N GLU A 138 15.47 6.26 -4.29
CA GLU A 138 14.77 6.03 -5.56
C GLU A 138 13.23 6.14 -5.45
N TYR A 139 12.74 6.43 -4.25
CA TYR A 139 11.34 6.65 -3.94
C TYR A 139 11.18 7.97 -3.21
N ALA A 140 9.97 8.52 -3.27
CA ALA A 140 9.66 9.74 -2.56
C ALA A 140 8.71 9.49 -1.38
N LYS A 141 8.91 10.27 -0.31
CA LYS A 141 8.16 10.12 0.94
C LYS A 141 7.01 11.11 0.96
N LEU A 142 5.83 10.62 1.33
CA LEU A 142 4.71 11.49 1.63
C LEU A 142 4.98 12.26 2.92
N VAL A 143 4.58 13.52 2.93
CA VAL A 143 4.60 14.37 4.12
C VAL A 143 3.15 14.65 4.48
N PRO A 144 2.75 14.41 5.74
CA PRO A 144 1.38 14.67 6.15
C PRO A 144 1.05 16.15 5.95
N ASN A 145 -0.07 16.42 5.29
CA ASN A 145 -0.61 17.78 5.21
C ASN A 145 -1.52 17.97 6.41
N LYS A 146 -1.29 19.00 7.24
CA LYS A 146 -2.18 19.30 8.39
C LYS A 146 -3.53 19.90 7.97
N GLU A 147 -3.81 19.95 6.67
CA GLU A 147 -4.97 20.63 6.10
C GLU A 147 -5.53 19.71 5.01
N ASN A 148 -6.61 19.01 5.34
CA ASN A 148 -7.43 18.26 4.40
C ASN A 148 -7.90 19.23 3.32
N LEU A 149 -7.52 18.96 2.07
CA LEU A 149 -8.30 19.42 0.93
C LEU A 149 -8.97 18.19 0.33
N GLU A 150 -10.10 17.82 0.95
CA GLU A 150 -11.13 17.08 0.25
C GLU A 150 -11.52 17.94 -0.96
N THR A 151 -11.07 17.56 -2.15
CA THR A 151 -11.66 18.11 -3.37
C THR A 151 -12.73 17.14 -3.84
N SER A 152 -13.95 17.60 -3.58
CA SER A 152 -15.23 17.10 -4.06
C SER A 152 -15.33 17.05 -5.59
N ALA A 153 -16.33 16.28 -6.02
CA ALA A 153 -17.07 16.35 -7.28
C ALA A 153 -16.47 15.59 -8.48
N GLY A 154 -17.05 14.41 -8.70
CA GLY A 154 -17.89 14.13 -9.87
C GLY A 154 -17.23 14.21 -11.25
N GLU A 155 -17.03 13.04 -11.85
CA GLU A 155 -17.48 12.79 -13.23
C GLU A 155 -17.70 11.27 -13.37
N GLU A 156 -18.96 10.87 -13.51
CA GLU A 156 -19.32 9.54 -14.02
C GLU A 156 -18.77 9.44 -15.43
N VAL A 157 -18.00 8.39 -15.70
CA VAL A 157 -17.66 8.01 -17.08
C VAL A 157 -18.39 6.71 -17.38
N ASP A 158 -19.48 6.86 -18.12
CA ASP A 158 -20.22 5.79 -18.78
C ASP A 158 -19.26 4.91 -19.58
N PHE A 159 -19.21 3.62 -19.24
CA PHE A 159 -18.58 2.62 -20.10
C PHE A 159 -19.64 2.05 -21.02
N GLU A 160 -19.64 2.53 -22.27
CA GLU A 160 -20.49 2.00 -23.33
C GLU A 160 -20.27 0.50 -23.50
N ALA A 161 -21.38 -0.24 -23.44
CA ALA A 161 -21.47 -1.62 -23.81
C ALA A 161 -21.45 -1.79 -25.33
N SER A 162 -20.61 -2.70 -25.81
CA SER A 162 -20.75 -3.42 -27.07
C SER A 162 -19.92 -4.69 -26.94
N GLY A 163 -20.38 -5.89 -27.24
CA GLY A 163 -21.58 -6.39 -27.88
C GLY A 163 -21.29 -7.87 -28.13
N ALA A 164 -22.30 -8.72 -27.93
CA ALA A 164 -22.22 -10.17 -27.76
C ALA A 164 -21.53 -10.95 -28.90
N THR A 165 -21.06 -12.16 -28.58
CA THR A 165 -21.54 -13.40 -29.22
C THR A 165 -21.30 -14.60 -28.29
N GLN A 166 -22.38 -15.32 -28.00
CA GLN A 166 -22.43 -16.59 -27.26
C GLN A 166 -21.97 -17.77 -28.13
N LEU A 167 -21.47 -18.84 -27.49
CA LEU A 167 -21.92 -20.19 -27.80
C LEU A 167 -21.60 -21.17 -26.65
N SER A 168 -22.66 -21.89 -26.28
CA SER A 168 -22.85 -23.02 -25.37
C SER A 168 -21.79 -24.14 -25.41
N GLY A 169 -21.65 -24.86 -24.29
CA GLY A 169 -21.30 -26.29 -24.37
C GLY A 169 -20.59 -26.92 -23.17
N THR A 170 -21.37 -27.65 -22.36
CA THR A 170 -21.05 -28.99 -21.82
C THR A 170 -19.85 -29.20 -20.87
N LYS A 171 -20.16 -29.60 -19.63
CA LYS A 171 -19.32 -30.48 -18.76
C LYS A 171 -18.90 -31.73 -19.56
N PRO A 172 -17.69 -32.30 -19.34
CA PRO A 172 -17.62 -33.36 -18.34
C PRO A 172 -16.28 -33.50 -17.59
N SER A 173 -16.41 -34.14 -16.43
CA SER A 173 -15.35 -34.76 -15.63
C SER A 173 -14.45 -35.69 -16.45
N LYS A 174 -13.16 -35.75 -16.12
CA LYS A 174 -12.38 -36.99 -16.23
C LYS A 174 -11.29 -37.06 -15.17
N LYS A 175 -11.38 -38.16 -14.40
CA LYS A 175 -10.36 -38.75 -13.53
C LYS A 175 -9.04 -38.91 -14.28
N VAL A 176 -7.93 -38.73 -13.56
CA VAL A 176 -6.71 -39.51 -13.81
C VAL A 176 -6.24 -40.10 -12.48
N LYS A 177 -6.09 -41.42 -12.51
CA LYS A 177 -5.60 -42.33 -11.47
C LYS A 177 -4.26 -42.86 -11.98
N ILE A 178 -3.20 -42.79 -11.18
CA ILE A 178 -1.97 -43.62 -11.28
C ILE A 178 -1.40 -43.65 -9.85
N GLU A 179 -1.74 -44.65 -9.01
CA GLU A 179 -1.08 -45.96 -8.78
C GLU A 179 0.04 -45.93 -7.71
N PRO A 180 0.26 -47.07 -7.01
CA PRO A 180 0.52 -47.09 -5.56
C PRO A 180 2.00 -47.23 -5.18
N SER A 181 2.31 -47.06 -3.89
CA SER A 181 3.59 -47.48 -3.30
C SER A 181 3.34 -48.13 -1.94
N SER A 182 3.67 -49.43 -1.89
CA SER A 182 3.86 -50.32 -0.73
C SER A 182 2.63 -50.86 0.00
#